data_AF-A0A6A5TR49-F1
#
_entry.id   AF-A0A6A5TR49-F1
#
_cell.length_a   1.000
_cell.length_b   1.000
_cell.length_c   1.000
_cell.angle_alpha   90.00
_cell.angle_beta   90.00
_cell.angle_gamma   90.00
#
_symmetry.space_group_name_H-M   'P 1'
#
loop_
_entity.id
_entity.type
_entity.pdbx_description
1 polymer ?
#
loop_
_entity_poly.entity_id
_entity_poly.type
_entity_poly.pdbx_seq_one_letter_code
_entity_poly.pdbx_strand_id
1 'polypeptide(L)' 'GPYKCERINLTIGKPCNTIFSRLYNLTCYKNTIYNMRKQKVHCVLCGKEKTFSRNNVLTYYIVRVYY' A
#
# COMPACT_ATOMS: atom_id res chain seq x y z
N GLY A 1 -8.41 -15.35 -19.03
CA GLY A 1 -8.27 -14.02 -19.65
C GLY A 1 -7.49 -13.09 -18.73
N PRO A 2 -6.88 -12.01 -19.24
CA PRO A 2 -6.10 -11.09 -18.41
C PRO A 2 -6.98 -10.41 -17.35
N TYR A 3 -6.45 -10.26 -16.15
CA TYR A 3 -7.18 -9.83 -14.96
C TYR A 3 -7.18 -8.30 -14.87
N LYS A 4 -8.31 -7.67 -15.22
CA LYS A 4 -8.46 -6.22 -15.21
C LYS A 4 -9.03 -5.71 -13.89
N CYS A 5 -8.49 -4.61 -13.39
CA CYS A 5 -9.15 -3.85 -12.34
C CYS A 5 -10.11 -2.85 -12.98
N GLU A 6 -11.36 -2.79 -12.52
CA GLU A 6 -12.40 -1.87 -13.03
C GLU A 6 -13.05 -1.04 -11.93
N ARG A 7 -12.48 -1.09 -10.71
CA ARG A 7 -12.97 -0.28 -9.59
C ARG A 7 -12.62 1.19 -9.78
N ILE A 8 -13.47 2.07 -9.25
CA ILE A 8 -13.18 3.51 -9.18
C ILE A 8 -12.07 3.74 -8.16
N ASN A 9 -10.99 4.37 -8.59
CA ASN A 9 -9.95 4.84 -7.71
C ASN A 9 -10.47 6.07 -6.95
N LEU A 10 -10.85 5.88 -5.69
CA LEU A 10 -11.38 6.97 -4.86
C LEU A 10 -10.37 8.10 -4.62
N THR A 11 -9.08 7.87 -4.83
CA THR A 11 -8.02 8.89 -4.69
C THR A 11 -7.87 9.76 -5.95
N ILE A 12 -8.29 9.29 -7.12
CA ILE A 12 -8.12 9.97 -8.43
C ILE A 12 -9.48 10.30 -9.07
N GLY A 13 -10.57 9.68 -8.61
CA GLY A 13 -11.92 9.85 -9.17
C GLY A 13 -12.13 9.16 -10.53
N LYS A 14 -11.14 8.41 -11.03
CA LYS A 14 -11.22 7.69 -12.32
C LYS A 14 -11.23 6.17 -12.11
N PRO A 15 -11.87 5.39 -13.01
CA PRO A 15 -11.78 3.94 -12.98
C PRO A 15 -10.34 3.49 -13.18
N CYS A 16 -9.90 2.55 -12.36
CA CYS A 16 -8.70 1.81 -12.68
C CYS A 16 -8.96 1.03 -13.97
N ASN A 17 -7.98 1.03 -14.87
CA ASN A 17 -8.00 0.28 -16.13
C ASN A 17 -6.73 -0.58 -16.26
N THR A 18 -6.08 -0.87 -15.13
CA THR A 18 -4.87 -1.67 -15.07
C THR A 18 -5.19 -3.14 -15.33
N ILE A 19 -4.45 -3.73 -16.28
CA ILE A 19 -4.60 -5.11 -16.72
C ILE A 19 -3.39 -5.90 -16.22
N PHE A 20 -3.63 -7.07 -15.63
CA PHE A 20 -2.59 -7.95 -15.10
C PHE A 20 -2.64 -9.32 -15.78
N SER A 21 -1.46 -9.89 -16.06
CA SER A 21 -1.37 -11.25 -16.61
C SER A 21 -1.70 -12.34 -15.58
N ARG A 22 -1.66 -12.03 -14.28
CA ARG A 22 -1.89 -12.98 -13.18
C ARG A 22 -2.89 -12.44 -12.16
N LEU A 23 -3.75 -13.32 -11.65
CA LEU A 23 -4.77 -12.99 -10.64
C LEU A 23 -4.13 -12.46 -9.35
N TYR A 24 -3.02 -13.08 -8.93
CA TYR A 24 -2.27 -12.66 -7.74
C TYR A 24 -1.88 -11.17 -7.78
N ASN A 25 -1.37 -10.71 -8.93
CA ASN A 25 -0.98 -9.31 -9.09
C ASN A 25 -2.18 -8.37 -8.99
N LEU A 26 -3.34 -8.75 -9.56
CA LEU A 26 -4.59 -7.98 -9.39
C LEU A 26 -5.03 -7.92 -7.92
N THR A 27 -4.90 -9.02 -7.17
CA THR A 27 -5.24 -9.07 -5.74
C THR A 27 -4.33 -8.15 -4.90
N CYS A 28 -3.02 -8.22 -5.10
CA CYS A 28 -2.06 -7.33 -4.44
C CYS A 28 -2.29 -5.85 -4.78
N TYR A 29 -2.60 -5.57 -6.05
CA TYR A 29 -2.96 -4.24 -6.51
C TYR A 29 -4.20 -3.73 -5.77
N LYS A 30 -5.29 -4.51 -5.75
CA LYS A 30 -6.51 -4.13 -5.05
C LYS A 30 -6.28 -3.86 -3.57
N ASN A 31 -5.47 -4.69 -2.92
CA ASN A 31 -5.07 -4.49 -1.52
C ASN A 31 -4.19 -3.25 -1.30
N THR A 32 -3.49 -2.75 -2.31
CA THR A 32 -2.62 -1.57 -2.17
C THR A 32 -3.36 -0.28 -2.47
N ILE A 33 -4.23 -0.29 -3.47
CA ILE A 33 -4.96 0.91 -3.89
C ILE A 33 -6.25 1.12 -3.09
N TYR A 34 -7.01 0.07 -2.78
CA TYR A 34 -8.35 0.22 -2.20
C TYR A 34 -8.45 -0.11 -0.71
N ASN A 35 -7.48 -0.81 -0.13
CA ASN A 35 -7.54 -1.16 1.28
C ASN A 35 -7.11 0.04 2.14
N MET A 36 -7.99 1.03 2.27
CA MET A 36 -7.81 2.22 3.11
C MET A 36 -7.73 1.90 4.61
N ARG A 37 -8.18 0.70 5.01
CA ARG A 37 -8.05 0.16 6.38
C ARG A 37 -6.72 -0.54 6.63
N LYS A 38 -5.78 -0.52 5.68
CA LYS A 38 -4.42 -1.01 5.94
C LYS A 38 -3.87 -0.31 7.18
N GLN A 39 -3.47 -1.10 8.17
CA GLN A 39 -2.84 -0.58 9.36
C GLN A 39 -1.58 0.18 8.94
N LYS A 40 -1.60 1.49 9.21
CA LYS A 40 -0.43 2.32 9.13
C LYS A 40 0.26 2.21 10.48
N VAL A 41 1.49 1.73 10.47
CA VAL A 41 2.34 1.70 11.67
C VAL A 41 3.17 2.97 11.69
N HIS A 42 3.22 3.62 12.85
CA HIS A 42 3.89 4.91 13.03
C HIS A 42 5.26 4.69 13.66
N CYS A 43 6.24 5.51 13.27
CA CYS A 43 7.52 5.52 13.95
C CYS A 43 7.40 6.26 15.28
N VAL A 44 7.80 5.62 16.38
CA VAL A 44 7.78 6.27 17.71
C VAL A 44 8.81 7.40 17.80
N LEU A 45 9.92 7.30 17.07
CA LEU A 45 11.01 8.29 17.10
C LEU A 45 10.72 9.54 16.26
N CYS A 46 9.98 9.38 15.16
CA CYS A 46 9.63 10.46 14.26
C CYS A 46 8.22 11.01 14.53
N GLY A 47 7.58 10.59 15.63
CA GLY A 47 6.19 10.94 15.94
C GLY A 47 5.19 10.52 14.85
N LYS A 48 4.11 11.30 14.68
CA LYS A 48 3.04 11.02 13.69
C LYS A 48 3.42 11.39 12.25
N GLU A 49 4.59 11.96 12.01
CA GLU A 49 4.99 12.50 10.70
C GLU A 49 5.33 11.39 9.69
N LYS A 50 5.85 10.25 10.15
CA LYS A 50 6.22 9.11 9.30
C LYS A 50 5.32 7.91 9.55
N THR A 51 4.58 7.51 8.51
CA THR A 51 3.69 6.34 8.51
C THR A 51 4.19 5.27 7.54
N PHE A 52 4.20 4.01 7.98
CA PHE A 52 4.64 2.87 7.20
C PHE A 52 3.49 1.91 6.94
N SER A 53 3.51 1.26 5.78
CA SER A 53 2.48 0.29 5.39
C SER A 53 2.69 -1.10 6.00
N ARG A 54 3.84 -1.37 6.62
CA ARG A 54 4.25 -2.66 7.19
C ARG A 54 5.24 -2.48 8.34
N ASN A 55 5.20 -3.39 9.32
CA ASN A 55 6.07 -3.34 10.49
C ASN A 55 7.56 -3.58 10.16
N ASN A 56 7.89 -4.54 9.30
CA ASN A 56 9.30 -4.82 8.95
C ASN A 56 10.02 -3.62 8.31
N VAL A 57 9.29 -2.81 7.54
CA VAL A 57 9.84 -1.58 6.94
C VAL A 57 10.07 -0.52 8.02
N LEU A 58 9.15 -0.41 8.99
CA LEU A 58 9.33 0.45 10.15
C LEU A 58 10.54 0.02 10.98
N THR A 59 10.69 -1.28 11.29
CA THR A 59 11.83 -1.80 12.06
C THR A 59 13.16 -1.50 11.38
N TYR A 60 13.27 -1.74 10.06
CA TYR A 60 14.47 -1.39 9.30
C TYR A 60 14.79 0.11 9.34
N TYR A 61 13.75 0.94 9.21
CA TYR A 61 13.91 2.39 9.30
C TYR A 61 14.40 2.84 10.69
N ILE A 62 13.79 2.31 11.76
CA ILE A 62 14.19 2.60 13.14
C ILE A 62 15.68 2.26 13.34
N VAL A 63 16.14 1.09 12.88
CA VAL A 63 17.55 0.71 12.96
C VAL A 63 18.46 1.73 12.26
N ARG A 64 18.08 2.23 11.08
CA ARG A 64 18.87 3.27 10.36
C ARG A 64 18.82 4.67 10.99
N VAL A 65 17.87 4.94 11.86
CA VAL A 65 17.80 6.24 12.57
C VAL A 65 18.69 6.21 13.82
N TYR A 66 18.90 5.02 14.40
CA TYR A 66 19.73 4.84 15.61
C TYR A 66 21.23 4.66 15.33
N TYR A 67 21.62 4.21 14.14
CA TYR A 67 23.00 3.97 13.72
C TYR A 67 23.35 4.81 12.49
#